data_AF-A0A8H4RLA9-F1
#
_entry.id   AF-A0A8H4RLA9-F1
#
_cell.length_a   1.000
_cell.length_b   1.000
_cell.length_c   1.000
_cell.angle_alpha   90.00
_cell.angle_beta   90.00
_cell.angle_gamma   90.00
#
_symmetry.space_group_name_H-M   'P 1'
#
loop_
_entity.id
_entity.type
_entity.pdbx_description
1 polymer ?
#
loop_
_entity_poly.entity_id
_entity_poly.type
_entity_poly.pdbx_seq_one_letter_code
_entity_poly.pdbx_strand_id
1 'polypeptide(L)'
;MLEVFHNPAFSNGPCQEAEPLPWIVMPRVDHHEMHELTSPTLHCLTLASERTFGPSVFIPTIATLSRRQTSRESYLGYALSGVSETSAGFNANLALAEAACNIYGNDIQDLKLTVDYDTESRLHIKIEDAAKVAYQVPASVSPTPSSNSSVSAASSALEFSYETSPFSFKVIRKLNSEVLFNTPAASLIFKDQYLRLRISLPDDPNIYGLGEHTDSLRLNTTDYTRIMWSRTHGVFLLSSSGMYIKVNRTDGDGQYLEYNLMLGVLDLYFLDGASPTEVAQQYSEVTGKAAMMPYWGFGLHQCRYGYRDFYSIAEVVYSYSAAGIPLETMWTVIDYMLVMTTDPDRFPIARVQKYVDYLHEHNQHYIVMADPALAYQTERVTAFPDWFHPDTHDFWVDEFAQFFDADTGVDIDALWIDMNEAANFNSFEDNPRESAEERGFPPTRPALRSAPRPIPGFPAAFQPNASSPYPPNDLAYAPPWLAPAAAPNTKRSSAPSLPLEKCQAREIIGFQTATCLIHPTKLTTRT
;
A
#
# COMPACT_ATOMS: atom_id res chain seq x y z
N MET A 1 -6.62 -12.51 -9.03
CA MET A 1 -6.01 -13.79 -9.46
C MET A 1 -6.31 -14.87 -8.39
N LEU A 2 -6.26 -16.19 -8.64
CA LEU A 2 -6.60 -17.24 -7.65
C LEU A 2 -5.56 -18.38 -7.53
N GLU A 3 -5.53 -18.93 -6.33
CA GLU A 3 -4.72 -20.03 -5.82
C GLU A 3 -4.46 -21.34 -6.62
N VAL A 4 -5.23 -21.76 -7.62
CA VAL A 4 -5.26 -23.22 -7.90
C VAL A 4 -4.00 -23.78 -8.58
N PHE A 5 -3.10 -24.42 -7.81
CA PHE A 5 -2.31 -25.56 -8.28
C PHE A 5 -2.86 -26.85 -7.67
N HIS A 6 -3.19 -27.80 -8.53
CA HIS A 6 -3.26 -29.23 -8.19
C HIS A 6 -1.85 -29.80 -7.94
N ASN A 7 -1.74 -30.81 -7.07
CA ASN A 7 -0.50 -31.55 -6.86
C ASN A 7 -0.45 -32.77 -7.81
N PRO A 8 0.37 -32.78 -8.88
CA PRO A 8 0.53 -33.97 -9.73
C PRO A 8 1.30 -35.04 -8.95
N ALA A 9 0.80 -36.28 -8.96
CA ALA A 9 1.37 -37.37 -8.17
C ALA A 9 2.80 -37.75 -8.62
N PHE A 10 3.81 -37.12 -8.01
CA PHE A 10 5.22 -37.43 -8.25
C PHE A 10 5.55 -38.85 -7.77
N SER A 11 5.93 -39.72 -8.70
CA SER A 11 6.50 -41.02 -8.38
C SER A 11 7.87 -40.85 -7.71
N ASN A 12 8.04 -41.40 -6.51
CA ASN A 12 9.28 -41.29 -5.72
C ASN A 12 10.51 -41.82 -6.48
N GLY A 13 11.31 -40.91 -7.05
CA GLY A 13 12.71 -41.15 -7.39
C GLY A 13 13.60 -40.89 -6.17
N PRO A 14 14.78 -41.52 -6.07
CA PRO A 14 15.66 -41.34 -4.92
C PRO A 14 16.29 -39.94 -4.91
N CYS A 15 16.13 -39.20 -3.82
CA CYS A 15 16.87 -37.97 -3.57
C CYS A 15 18.38 -38.25 -3.49
N GLN A 16 19.20 -37.42 -4.13
CA GLN A 16 20.62 -37.30 -3.81
C GLN A 16 20.82 -36.08 -2.91
N GLU A 17 21.68 -36.22 -1.91
CA GLU A 17 21.99 -35.17 -0.95
C GLU A 17 22.85 -34.06 -1.58
N ALA A 18 22.63 -32.82 -1.16
CA ALA A 18 23.50 -31.68 -1.44
C ALA A 18 23.86 -31.01 -0.10
N GLU A 19 25.14 -30.82 0.16
CA GLU A 19 25.62 -30.34 1.47
C GLU A 19 25.30 -28.84 1.71
N PRO A 20 25.01 -28.44 2.96
CA PRO A 20 24.71 -27.06 3.30
C PRO A 20 25.98 -26.21 3.47
N LEU A 21 26.02 -25.03 2.86
CA LEU A 21 27.01 -23.99 3.18
C LEU A 21 26.60 -23.22 4.46
N PRO A 22 27.56 -22.77 5.28
CA PRO A 22 27.29 -22.28 6.62
C PRO A 22 26.78 -20.84 6.65
N TRP A 23 25.70 -20.61 7.40
CA TRP A 23 25.20 -19.26 7.72
C TRP A 23 25.84 -18.72 9.00
N ILE A 24 26.18 -17.43 8.99
CA ILE A 24 26.76 -16.74 10.15
C ILE A 24 25.63 -16.37 11.12
N VAL A 25 25.79 -16.75 12.40
CA VAL A 25 24.81 -16.50 13.46
C VAL A 25 25.09 -15.17 14.15
N MET A 26 24.04 -14.38 14.39
CA MET A 26 23.97 -13.38 15.46
C MET A 26 22.79 -13.71 16.39
N PRO A 27 22.86 -13.36 17.69
CA PRO A 27 22.07 -14.03 18.72
C PRO A 27 20.61 -13.56 18.84
N ARG A 28 19.76 -14.47 19.31
CA ARG A 28 18.42 -14.12 19.84
C ARG A 28 18.53 -13.37 21.17
N VAL A 29 17.45 -12.67 21.52
CA VAL A 29 17.13 -12.28 22.90
C VAL A 29 15.97 -13.17 23.35
N ASP A 30 16.05 -13.71 24.56
CA ASP A 30 15.07 -14.68 25.07
C ASP A 30 13.81 -14.00 25.66
N HIS A 31 12.67 -14.70 25.54
CA HIS A 31 11.44 -14.38 26.26
C HIS A 31 11.26 -15.37 27.43
N HIS A 32 10.93 -14.85 28.62
CA HIS A 32 10.66 -15.69 29.79
C HIS A 32 9.25 -16.28 29.79
N GLU A 33 9.13 -17.44 30.46
CA GLU A 33 7.92 -18.24 30.62
C GLU A 33 6.88 -17.62 31.56
N MET A 34 5.61 -18.00 31.41
CA MET A 34 4.70 -18.19 32.55
C MET A 34 3.86 -19.47 32.35
N HIS A 35 3.58 -20.17 33.46
CA HIS A 35 2.98 -21.51 33.46
C HIS A 35 1.45 -21.51 33.39
N GLU A 36 0.90 -22.62 32.86
CA GLU A 36 -0.49 -23.02 33.09
C GLU A 36 -0.74 -23.43 34.56
N LEU A 37 -1.94 -23.14 35.06
CA LEU A 37 -2.56 -23.83 36.20
C LEU A 37 -4.05 -24.05 35.90
N THR A 38 -4.59 -25.16 36.39
CA THR A 38 -5.85 -25.75 35.88
C THR A 38 -6.95 -25.89 36.93
N SER A 39 -8.17 -26.12 36.42
CA SER A 39 -9.36 -26.68 37.10
C SER A 39 -10.35 -25.65 37.71
N PRO A 40 -11.69 -25.95 37.73
CA PRO A 40 -12.72 -24.91 37.82
C PRO A 40 -13.51 -24.90 39.14
N THR A 41 -14.39 -23.90 39.31
CA THR A 41 -15.54 -24.00 40.23
C THR A 41 -16.76 -23.27 39.66
N LEU A 42 -17.92 -23.94 39.68
CA LEU A 42 -19.19 -23.40 39.19
C LEU A 42 -20.02 -22.91 40.38
N HIS A 43 -20.59 -21.70 40.32
CA HIS A 43 -21.70 -21.25 41.18
C HIS A 43 -22.64 -20.31 40.40
N CYS A 44 -23.89 -20.22 40.84
CA CYS A 44 -24.99 -19.56 40.12
C CYS A 44 -25.75 -18.63 41.06
N LEU A 45 -26.11 -17.41 40.61
CA LEU A 45 -27.06 -16.53 41.32
C LEU A 45 -27.67 -15.45 40.38
N THR A 46 -29.00 -15.54 40.21
CA THR A 46 -30.00 -14.46 39.97
C THR A 46 -29.70 -13.24 39.08
N LEU A 47 -30.56 -13.07 38.07
CA LEU A 47 -30.87 -11.78 37.43
C LEU A 47 -31.64 -10.83 38.36
N ALA A 48 -31.45 -9.52 38.17
CA ALA A 48 -32.34 -8.45 38.61
C ALA A 48 -32.38 -7.34 37.53
N SER A 49 -33.48 -6.58 37.47
CA SER A 49 -33.69 -5.47 36.52
C SER A 49 -33.07 -4.15 37.06
N GLU A 50 -33.04 -2.99 36.36
CA GLU A 50 -33.86 -2.52 35.24
C GLU A 50 -33.26 -1.27 34.53
N ARG A 51 -33.69 -1.01 33.28
CA ARG A 51 -33.75 0.28 32.52
C ARG A 51 -32.59 0.78 31.61
N THR A 52 -33.08 1.17 30.42
CA THR A 52 -32.66 2.26 29.51
C THR A 52 -31.48 2.06 28.55
N PHE A 53 -31.66 2.61 27.34
CA PHE A 53 -30.88 2.36 26.13
C PHE A 53 -29.96 3.54 25.78
N GLY A 54 -28.79 3.20 25.22
CA GLY A 54 -27.98 4.04 24.32
C GLY A 54 -27.18 3.10 23.40
N PRO A 55 -27.01 3.39 22.09
CA PRO A 55 -26.40 2.44 21.16
C PRO A 55 -24.87 2.48 21.22
N SER A 56 -24.27 1.87 22.25
CA SER A 56 -22.82 1.67 22.31
C SER A 56 -22.39 0.51 21.40
N VAL A 57 -21.50 0.77 20.44
CA VAL A 57 -20.91 -0.26 19.57
C VAL A 57 -19.89 -1.09 20.35
N PHE A 58 -20.38 -2.10 21.07
CA PHE A 58 -19.53 -3.11 21.69
C PHE A 58 -18.91 -4.00 20.60
N ILE A 59 -17.62 -3.81 20.33
CA ILE A 59 -16.79 -4.82 19.64
C ILE A 59 -16.67 -6.03 20.59
N PRO A 60 -17.23 -7.21 20.27
CA PRO A 60 -17.13 -8.36 21.13
C PRO A 60 -15.77 -9.02 20.92
N THR A 61 -14.96 -9.15 21.97
CA THR A 61 -13.74 -9.97 21.92
C THR A 61 -14.11 -11.40 21.54
N ILE A 62 -13.74 -11.85 20.33
CA ILE A 62 -14.13 -13.16 19.78
C ILE A 62 -13.32 -14.28 20.44
N ALA A 63 -13.65 -14.57 21.70
CA ALA A 63 -12.91 -15.49 22.57
C ALA A 63 -13.81 -16.35 23.47
N THR A 64 -15.10 -16.58 23.13
CA THR A 64 -15.92 -17.62 23.79
C THR A 64 -17.18 -18.08 23.03
N LEU A 65 -17.14 -18.17 21.69
CA LEU A 65 -18.25 -18.78 20.92
C LEU A 65 -18.26 -20.32 21.03
N SER A 66 -18.69 -20.81 22.20
CA SER A 66 -18.73 -22.24 22.52
C SER A 66 -19.84 -22.98 21.76
N ARG A 67 -19.47 -23.55 20.61
CA ARG A 67 -20.05 -24.73 19.94
C ARG A 67 -21.58 -24.92 20.06
N ARG A 68 -22.36 -23.96 19.54
CA ARG A 68 -23.73 -24.21 19.05
C ARG A 68 -23.77 -24.35 17.54
N GLN A 69 -23.14 -25.40 17.03
CA GLN A 69 -23.32 -25.83 15.63
C GLN A 69 -24.45 -26.86 15.58
N THR A 70 -25.68 -26.38 15.41
CA THR A 70 -26.90 -27.20 15.32
C THR A 70 -27.63 -26.87 14.03
N SER A 71 -27.96 -27.90 13.25
CA SER A 71 -28.42 -27.87 11.85
C SER A 71 -27.47 -27.23 10.84
N ARG A 72 -27.27 -27.89 9.68
CA ARG A 72 -26.99 -27.19 8.42
C ARG A 72 -28.27 -26.42 8.09
N GLU A 73 -28.24 -25.10 8.11
CA GLU A 73 -29.27 -24.30 7.44
C GLU A 73 -29.11 -24.51 5.93
N SER A 74 -30.04 -25.24 5.32
CA SER A 74 -30.00 -25.61 3.91
C SER A 74 -30.56 -24.50 3.03
N TYR A 75 -29.86 -23.36 3.00
CA TYR A 75 -30.14 -22.26 2.08
C TYR A 75 -30.21 -22.80 0.65
N LEU A 76 -31.33 -22.58 -0.04
CA LEU A 76 -31.48 -22.84 -1.48
C LEU A 76 -30.80 -21.74 -2.31
N GLY A 77 -30.60 -20.55 -1.75
CA GLY A 77 -30.03 -19.41 -2.45
C GLY A 77 -30.95 -18.94 -3.57
N TYR A 78 -30.51 -19.07 -4.82
CA TYR A 78 -31.16 -18.46 -5.99
C TYR A 78 -31.52 -19.49 -7.06
N ALA A 79 -32.45 -19.14 -7.95
CA ALA A 79 -32.84 -19.92 -9.13
C ALA A 79 -32.67 -19.08 -10.41
N LEU A 80 -31.99 -19.64 -11.42
CA LEU A 80 -31.69 -18.99 -12.69
C LEU A 80 -32.83 -19.13 -13.70
N SER A 81 -33.19 -18.03 -14.37
CA SER A 81 -34.20 -17.96 -15.41
C SER A 81 -33.87 -16.87 -16.45
N GLY A 82 -34.64 -16.79 -17.54
CA GLY A 82 -34.58 -15.65 -18.47
C GLY A 82 -33.25 -15.47 -19.24
N VAL A 83 -32.58 -16.58 -19.59
CA VAL A 83 -31.33 -16.54 -20.37
C VAL A 83 -31.53 -15.82 -21.70
N SER A 84 -30.62 -14.91 -22.02
CA SER A 84 -30.62 -14.10 -23.24
C SER A 84 -29.19 -13.86 -23.75
N GLU A 85 -28.89 -14.40 -24.93
CA GLU A 85 -27.58 -14.30 -25.58
C GLU A 85 -27.21 -12.84 -25.93
N THR A 86 -25.91 -12.51 -25.84
CA THR A 86 -25.30 -11.27 -26.35
C THR A 86 -24.38 -11.59 -27.54
N SER A 87 -23.65 -10.59 -28.05
CA SER A 87 -22.57 -10.81 -29.01
C SER A 87 -21.33 -11.48 -28.42
N ALA A 88 -21.16 -11.47 -27.09
CA ALA A 88 -19.96 -11.93 -26.40
C ALA A 88 -20.24 -13.00 -25.33
N GLY A 89 -21.49 -13.36 -25.06
CA GLY A 89 -21.88 -14.20 -23.93
C GLY A 89 -23.39 -14.17 -23.69
N PHE A 90 -23.87 -14.05 -22.45
CA PHE A 90 -25.30 -13.97 -22.13
C PHE A 90 -25.63 -13.23 -20.84
N ASN A 91 -26.90 -12.82 -20.70
CA ASN A 91 -27.51 -12.32 -19.47
C ASN A 91 -28.54 -13.33 -18.95
N ALA A 92 -28.73 -13.40 -17.63
CA ALA A 92 -29.82 -14.16 -17.01
C ALA A 92 -30.29 -13.49 -15.70
N ASN A 93 -31.49 -13.84 -15.25
CA ASN A 93 -32.04 -13.40 -13.97
C ASN A 93 -31.83 -14.50 -12.92
N LEU A 94 -31.43 -14.13 -11.70
CA LEU A 94 -31.43 -15.04 -10.55
C LEU A 94 -32.45 -14.51 -9.52
N ALA A 95 -33.53 -15.24 -9.29
CA ALA A 95 -34.53 -14.90 -8.27
C ALA A 95 -34.27 -15.72 -6.99
N LEU A 96 -34.53 -15.15 -5.81
CA LEU A 96 -34.37 -15.86 -4.54
C LEU A 96 -35.29 -17.12 -4.52
N ALA A 97 -34.69 -18.30 -4.29
CA ALA A 97 -35.36 -19.59 -4.40
C ALA A 97 -36.05 -20.04 -3.09
N GLU A 98 -36.03 -19.20 -2.06
CA GLU A 98 -36.54 -19.48 -0.73
C GLU A 98 -37.14 -18.23 -0.07
N ALA A 99 -37.75 -18.40 1.11
CA ALA A 99 -38.22 -17.25 1.89
C ALA A 99 -37.03 -16.47 2.46
N ALA A 100 -37.05 -15.15 2.30
CA ALA A 100 -36.00 -14.25 2.79
C ALA A 100 -35.70 -14.48 4.28
N CYS A 101 -34.42 -14.71 4.59
CA CYS A 101 -33.89 -15.02 5.90
C CYS A 101 -32.94 -13.88 6.30
N ASN A 102 -33.50 -12.72 6.67
CA ASN A 102 -32.80 -11.44 6.78
C ASN A 102 -31.80 -11.31 7.97
N ILE A 103 -31.15 -12.40 8.36
CA ILE A 103 -29.99 -12.44 9.26
C ILE A 103 -28.77 -11.90 8.49
N TYR A 104 -28.00 -11.00 9.11
CA TYR A 104 -26.86 -10.30 8.50
C TYR A 104 -27.20 -9.39 7.29
N GLY A 105 -28.46 -8.98 7.13
CA GLY A 105 -28.90 -8.09 6.04
C GLY A 105 -30.12 -8.63 5.30
N ASN A 106 -30.78 -7.76 4.53
CA ASN A 106 -31.95 -8.10 3.74
C ASN A 106 -31.54 -8.87 2.48
N ASP A 107 -32.18 -10.02 2.21
CA ASP A 107 -31.93 -10.78 0.98
C ASP A 107 -32.41 -10.00 -0.25
N ILE A 108 -31.53 -9.87 -1.24
CA ILE A 108 -31.87 -9.24 -2.51
C ILE A 108 -32.76 -10.19 -3.30
N GLN A 109 -34.00 -9.79 -3.62
CA GLN A 109 -34.97 -10.73 -4.22
C GLN A 109 -34.62 -11.09 -5.67
N ASP A 110 -34.09 -10.13 -6.43
CA ASP A 110 -33.78 -10.24 -7.85
C ASP A 110 -32.34 -9.79 -8.12
N LEU A 111 -31.52 -10.70 -8.65
CA LEU A 111 -30.16 -10.44 -9.13
C LEU A 111 -30.10 -10.58 -10.65
N LYS A 112 -29.15 -9.89 -11.28
CA LYS A 112 -28.78 -10.05 -12.67
C LYS A 112 -27.42 -10.76 -12.78
N LEU A 113 -27.40 -11.89 -13.47
CA LEU A 113 -26.19 -12.55 -13.94
C LEU A 113 -25.82 -12.01 -15.32
N THR A 114 -24.54 -11.72 -15.52
CA THR A 114 -23.93 -11.38 -16.81
C THR A 114 -22.69 -12.24 -16.96
N VAL A 115 -22.51 -12.86 -18.13
CA VAL A 115 -21.36 -13.72 -18.46
C VAL A 115 -20.87 -13.30 -19.83
N ASP A 116 -19.66 -12.75 -19.93
CA ASP A 116 -19.09 -12.28 -21.19
C ASP A 116 -17.68 -12.86 -21.42
N TYR A 117 -17.47 -13.44 -22.62
CA TYR A 117 -16.21 -14.02 -23.07
C TYR A 117 -15.29 -12.92 -23.61
N ASP A 118 -14.72 -12.20 -22.66
CA ASP A 118 -13.94 -10.98 -22.84
C ASP A 118 -12.81 -11.10 -23.88
N THR A 119 -12.08 -12.22 -23.83
CA THR A 119 -11.12 -12.66 -24.87
C THR A 119 -11.15 -14.19 -24.97
N GLU A 120 -10.41 -14.77 -25.92
CA GLU A 120 -10.26 -16.22 -26.05
C GLU A 120 -9.68 -16.89 -24.79
N SER A 121 -9.11 -16.12 -23.85
CA SER A 121 -8.50 -16.59 -22.59
C SER A 121 -8.94 -15.82 -21.33
N ARG A 122 -9.95 -14.93 -21.44
CA ARG A 122 -10.54 -14.20 -20.31
C ARG A 122 -12.06 -14.29 -20.34
N LEU A 123 -12.64 -14.65 -19.20
CA LEU A 123 -14.08 -14.74 -18.98
C LEU A 123 -14.47 -13.80 -17.83
N HIS A 124 -15.44 -12.92 -18.06
CA HIS A 124 -16.00 -12.02 -17.05
C HIS A 124 -17.36 -12.55 -16.59
N ILE A 125 -17.58 -12.62 -15.28
CA ILE A 125 -18.83 -13.08 -14.67
C ILE A 125 -19.21 -12.06 -13.60
N LYS A 126 -20.37 -11.41 -13.80
CA LYS A 126 -20.90 -10.39 -12.90
C LYS A 126 -22.27 -10.81 -12.35
N ILE A 127 -22.41 -10.80 -11.03
CA ILE A 127 -23.69 -10.93 -10.34
C ILE A 127 -23.90 -9.65 -9.53
N GLU A 128 -24.91 -8.87 -9.93
CA GLU A 128 -25.31 -7.59 -9.35
C GLU A 128 -26.79 -7.62 -8.97
N ASP A 129 -27.25 -6.69 -8.13
CA ASP A 129 -28.68 -6.54 -7.86
C ASP A 129 -29.42 -5.99 -9.09
N ALA A 130 -30.63 -6.50 -9.38
CA ALA A 130 -31.37 -6.12 -10.58
C ALA A 130 -31.80 -4.63 -10.58
N ALA A 131 -31.83 -4.00 -9.40
CA ALA A 131 -32.14 -2.57 -9.24
C ALA A 131 -30.90 -1.65 -9.38
N LYS A 132 -29.68 -2.21 -9.41
CA LYS A 132 -28.39 -1.51 -9.46
C LYS A 132 -28.18 -0.49 -8.33
N VAL A 133 -28.59 -0.87 -7.11
CA VAL A 133 -28.44 -0.07 -5.88
C VAL A 133 -27.19 -0.48 -5.08
N ALA A 134 -26.69 -1.70 -5.25
CA ALA A 134 -25.46 -2.15 -4.59
C ALA A 134 -24.23 -1.38 -5.11
N TYR A 135 -23.36 -0.96 -4.19
CA TYR A 135 -22.11 -0.27 -4.52
C TYR A 135 -21.23 -1.13 -5.47
N GLN A 136 -20.64 -0.47 -6.46
CA GLN A 136 -19.69 -1.05 -7.40
C GLN A 136 -18.48 -0.12 -7.50
N VAL A 137 -17.28 -0.68 -7.72
CA VAL A 137 -16.07 0.15 -7.92
C VAL A 137 -16.28 1.03 -9.16
N PRO A 138 -16.12 2.36 -9.08
CA PRO A 138 -16.35 3.24 -10.21
C PRO A 138 -15.41 2.95 -11.39
N ALA A 139 -15.93 2.94 -12.61
CA ALA A 139 -15.14 2.73 -13.82
C ALA A 139 -14.11 3.85 -14.10
N SER A 140 -14.20 4.98 -13.39
CA SER A 140 -13.17 6.04 -13.35
C SER A 140 -11.96 5.68 -12.49
N VAL A 141 -12.10 4.78 -11.52
CA VAL A 141 -11.01 4.26 -10.67
C VAL A 141 -10.44 2.96 -11.25
N SER A 142 -11.32 2.04 -11.68
CA SER A 142 -10.94 0.78 -12.30
C SER A 142 -11.71 0.60 -13.61
N PRO A 143 -11.15 1.07 -14.75
CA PRO A 143 -11.77 0.91 -16.05
C PRO A 143 -11.91 -0.57 -16.43
N THR A 144 -13.14 -1.06 -16.53
CA THR A 144 -13.43 -2.43 -16.93
C THR A 144 -13.02 -2.65 -18.39
N PRO A 145 -12.26 -3.71 -18.74
CA PRO A 145 -11.95 -4.02 -20.13
C PRO A 145 -13.21 -4.21 -20.99
N SER A 146 -13.10 -3.90 -22.28
CA SER A 146 -14.18 -4.13 -23.24
C SER A 146 -14.08 -5.52 -23.87
N SER A 147 -15.15 -6.30 -23.79
CA SER A 147 -15.22 -7.63 -24.38
C SER A 147 -15.09 -7.60 -25.91
N ASN A 148 -14.26 -8.49 -26.46
CA ASN A 148 -14.11 -8.62 -27.91
C ASN A 148 -15.35 -9.29 -28.51
N SER A 149 -16.21 -8.51 -29.18
CA SER A 149 -17.43 -9.01 -29.87
C SER A 149 -17.20 -10.04 -31.00
N SER A 150 -15.95 -10.40 -31.30
CA SER A 150 -15.58 -11.52 -32.19
C SER A 150 -15.43 -12.85 -31.43
N VAL A 151 -15.34 -12.81 -30.10
CA VAL A 151 -15.21 -13.96 -29.21
C VAL A 151 -16.59 -14.39 -28.71
N SER A 152 -16.75 -15.69 -28.52
CA SER A 152 -18.00 -16.30 -28.06
C SER A 152 -17.70 -17.50 -27.16
N ALA A 153 -18.75 -18.05 -26.54
CA ALA A 153 -18.70 -19.30 -25.82
C ALA A 153 -18.07 -20.47 -26.62
N ALA A 154 -18.10 -20.41 -27.96
CA ALA A 154 -17.47 -21.43 -28.81
C ALA A 154 -15.94 -21.25 -28.91
N SER A 155 -15.45 -20.02 -29.15
CA SER A 155 -14.02 -19.75 -29.40
C SER A 155 -13.17 -19.56 -28.15
N SER A 156 -13.79 -19.23 -27.01
CA SER A 156 -13.11 -19.18 -25.70
C SER A 156 -12.48 -20.52 -25.30
N ALA A 157 -11.28 -20.49 -24.72
CA ALA A 157 -10.64 -21.63 -24.06
C ALA A 157 -11.32 -22.02 -22.73
N LEU A 158 -12.06 -21.09 -22.13
CA LEU A 158 -12.90 -21.28 -20.96
C LEU A 158 -14.34 -21.64 -21.33
N GLU A 159 -14.97 -22.48 -20.53
CA GLU A 159 -16.39 -22.81 -20.54
C GLU A 159 -17.05 -22.34 -19.24
N PHE A 160 -18.27 -21.81 -19.35
CA PHE A 160 -19.14 -21.53 -18.20
C PHE A 160 -20.25 -22.58 -18.17
N SER A 161 -20.34 -23.35 -17.09
CA SER A 161 -21.35 -24.40 -16.89
C SER A 161 -22.13 -24.12 -15.60
N TYR A 162 -23.45 -24.26 -15.62
CA TYR A 162 -24.31 -23.90 -14.49
C TYR A 162 -25.47 -24.88 -14.25
N GLU A 163 -25.88 -24.97 -13.00
CA GLU A 163 -27.13 -25.62 -12.56
C GLU A 163 -28.19 -24.52 -12.31
N THR A 164 -29.47 -24.79 -12.60
CA THR A 164 -30.50 -23.73 -12.53
C THR A 164 -31.11 -23.51 -11.16
N SER A 165 -31.24 -24.54 -10.31
CA SER A 165 -31.89 -24.43 -8.99
C SER A 165 -31.52 -25.63 -8.10
N PRO A 166 -30.80 -25.44 -6.97
CA PRO A 166 -30.16 -24.19 -6.54
C PRO A 166 -29.10 -23.75 -7.55
N PHE A 167 -29.01 -22.45 -7.80
CA PHE A 167 -28.06 -21.90 -8.76
C PHE A 167 -26.63 -22.11 -8.27
N SER A 168 -25.81 -22.73 -9.14
CA SER A 168 -24.37 -22.87 -8.95
C SER A 168 -23.69 -22.88 -10.31
N PHE A 169 -22.40 -22.52 -10.35
CA PHE A 169 -21.65 -22.50 -11.59
C PHE A 169 -20.22 -23.06 -11.45
N LYS A 170 -19.66 -23.38 -12.61
CA LYS A 170 -18.31 -23.87 -12.84
C LYS A 170 -17.66 -23.05 -13.94
N VAL A 171 -16.37 -22.79 -13.78
CA VAL A 171 -15.50 -22.36 -14.88
C VAL A 171 -14.55 -23.51 -15.18
N ILE A 172 -14.52 -23.95 -16.44
CA ILE A 172 -13.81 -25.16 -16.88
C ILE A 172 -12.84 -24.79 -18.01
N ARG A 173 -11.59 -25.25 -17.92
CA ARG A 173 -10.61 -25.12 -19.01
C ARG A 173 -10.85 -26.23 -20.04
N LYS A 174 -11.27 -25.87 -21.25
CA LYS A 174 -11.62 -26.84 -22.32
C LYS A 174 -10.45 -27.70 -22.79
N LEU A 175 -9.21 -27.21 -22.65
CA LEU A 175 -8.00 -27.91 -23.13
C LEU A 175 -7.77 -29.25 -22.43
N ASN A 176 -8.12 -29.35 -21.14
CA ASN A 176 -7.86 -30.51 -20.29
C ASN A 176 -9.07 -30.92 -19.41
N SER A 177 -10.22 -30.27 -19.59
CA SER A 177 -11.43 -30.41 -18.76
C SER A 177 -11.22 -30.15 -17.27
N GLU A 178 -10.20 -29.36 -16.91
CA GLU A 178 -9.92 -29.00 -15.52
C GLU A 178 -10.94 -27.99 -15.01
N VAL A 179 -11.59 -28.30 -13.88
CA VAL A 179 -12.52 -27.39 -13.22
C VAL A 179 -11.71 -26.38 -12.41
N LEU A 180 -11.66 -25.15 -12.91
CA LEU A 180 -10.89 -24.04 -12.36
C LEU A 180 -11.60 -23.44 -11.13
N PHE A 181 -12.91 -23.30 -11.23
CA PHE A 181 -13.77 -22.71 -10.20
C PHE A 181 -15.08 -23.50 -10.13
N ASN A 182 -15.61 -23.73 -8.93
CA ASN A 182 -16.73 -24.63 -8.71
C ASN A 182 -17.51 -24.20 -7.45
N THR A 183 -18.72 -23.65 -7.59
CA THR A 183 -19.46 -23.07 -6.44
C THR A 183 -20.38 -24.01 -5.60
N PRO A 184 -20.53 -25.34 -5.81
CA PRO A 184 -21.51 -26.14 -5.07
C PRO A 184 -21.07 -26.48 -3.63
N ALA A 185 -19.97 -25.92 -3.12
CA ALA A 185 -19.52 -26.11 -1.74
C ALA A 185 -20.45 -25.47 -0.69
N ALA A 186 -21.20 -24.42 -1.07
CA ALA A 186 -22.37 -23.90 -0.37
C ALA A 186 -23.15 -22.95 -1.30
N SER A 187 -24.47 -22.87 -1.12
CA SER A 187 -25.33 -21.95 -1.87
C SER A 187 -24.91 -20.49 -1.71
N LEU A 188 -25.03 -19.71 -2.79
CA LEU A 188 -24.82 -18.26 -2.82
C LEU A 188 -25.76 -17.57 -1.82
N ILE A 189 -25.21 -16.69 -0.99
CA ILE A 189 -25.99 -15.70 -0.21
C ILE A 189 -25.60 -14.32 -0.72
N PHE A 190 -26.61 -13.47 -0.95
CA PHE A 190 -26.46 -12.12 -1.45
C PHE A 190 -27.48 -11.22 -0.74
N LYS A 191 -26.98 -10.31 0.09
CA LYS A 191 -27.75 -9.36 0.90
C LYS A 191 -27.19 -7.95 0.72
N ASP A 192 -27.95 -6.96 1.12
CA ASP A 192 -27.52 -5.56 1.19
C ASP A 192 -26.21 -5.34 2.00
N GLN A 193 -26.03 -6.09 3.09
CA GLN A 193 -24.89 -5.98 4.02
C GLN A 193 -24.10 -7.29 4.26
N TYR A 194 -24.30 -8.32 3.43
CA TYR A 194 -23.51 -9.56 3.49
C TYR A 194 -23.57 -10.36 2.19
N LEU A 195 -22.41 -10.74 1.64
CA LEU A 195 -22.31 -11.60 0.47
C LEU A 195 -21.39 -12.79 0.76
N ARG A 196 -21.89 -14.01 0.55
CA ARG A 196 -21.12 -15.25 0.70
C ARG A 196 -21.05 -16.03 -0.60
N LEU A 197 -19.84 -16.21 -1.12
CA LEU A 197 -19.53 -17.12 -2.22
C LEU A 197 -18.53 -18.17 -1.73
N ARG A 198 -18.89 -19.46 -1.81
CA ARG A 198 -18.00 -20.58 -1.47
C ARG A 198 -17.66 -21.40 -2.71
N ILE A 199 -16.41 -21.79 -2.84
CA ILE A 199 -15.93 -22.72 -3.87
C ILE A 199 -15.32 -23.98 -3.27
N SER A 200 -15.44 -25.10 -3.99
CA SER A 200 -14.62 -26.29 -3.75
C SER A 200 -13.21 -26.04 -4.27
N LEU A 201 -12.21 -26.55 -3.55
CA LEU A 201 -10.81 -26.62 -3.98
C LEU A 201 -10.34 -28.09 -4.02
N PRO A 202 -9.24 -28.40 -4.73
CA PRO A 202 -8.61 -29.73 -4.64
C PRO A 202 -7.96 -29.97 -3.27
N ASP A 203 -7.59 -31.23 -3.02
CA ASP A 203 -6.77 -31.62 -1.88
C ASP A 203 -5.34 -31.05 -2.00
N ASP A 204 -4.79 -30.59 -0.87
CA ASP A 204 -3.51 -29.86 -0.76
C ASP A 204 -3.31 -28.77 -1.85
N PRO A 205 -4.19 -27.76 -1.95
CA PRO A 205 -3.98 -26.67 -2.89
C PRO A 205 -2.75 -25.88 -2.46
N ASN A 206 -1.85 -25.55 -3.39
CA ASN A 206 -0.84 -24.54 -3.11
C ASN A 206 -1.51 -23.17 -3.17
N ILE A 207 -1.26 -22.27 -2.21
CA ILE A 207 -1.79 -20.90 -2.22
C ILE A 207 -0.67 -19.94 -1.82
N TYR A 208 -0.56 -18.78 -2.46
CA TYR A 208 0.36 -17.65 -2.28
C TYR A 208 -0.45 -16.33 -2.22
N GLY A 209 0.22 -15.17 -2.26
CA GLY A 209 -0.41 -13.86 -2.41
C GLY A 209 -1.35 -13.50 -1.25
N LEU A 210 -2.65 -13.35 -1.52
CA LEU A 210 -3.67 -12.81 -0.61
C LEU A 210 -3.24 -11.45 0.00
N GLY A 211 -2.71 -10.54 -0.81
CA GLY A 211 -2.03 -9.33 -0.31
C GLY A 211 -2.99 -8.25 0.27
N GLU A 212 -2.54 -7.40 1.20
CA GLU A 212 -1.19 -7.34 1.81
C GLU A 212 -1.15 -7.94 3.23
N HIS A 213 -0.25 -8.90 3.46
CA HIS A 213 0.03 -9.47 4.78
C HIS A 213 1.48 -9.98 4.85
N THR A 214 2.03 -10.02 6.07
CA THR A 214 3.26 -10.79 6.37
C THR A 214 2.92 -12.27 6.59
N ASP A 215 3.24 -13.13 5.62
CA ASP A 215 3.09 -14.59 5.72
C ASP A 215 4.22 -15.31 4.95
N SER A 216 4.25 -16.64 5.00
CA SER A 216 5.11 -17.45 4.12
C SER A 216 4.63 -17.33 2.67
N LEU A 217 5.53 -17.38 1.68
CA LEU A 217 5.12 -17.29 0.26
C LEU A 217 4.02 -18.31 -0.07
N ARG A 218 4.14 -19.56 0.40
CA ARG A 218 3.01 -20.51 0.46
C ARG A 218 2.21 -20.33 1.74
N LEU A 219 0.97 -19.90 1.59
CA LEU A 219 -0.04 -19.76 2.62
C LEU A 219 -0.55 -21.12 3.09
N ASN A 220 -0.95 -21.17 4.36
CA ASN A 220 -1.59 -22.32 4.96
C ASN A 220 -3.01 -22.53 4.37
N THR A 221 -3.40 -23.79 4.19
CA THR A 221 -4.69 -24.18 3.60
C THR A 221 -5.58 -24.97 4.56
N THR A 222 -5.16 -25.14 5.81
CA THR A 222 -5.95 -25.76 6.89
C THR A 222 -6.23 -24.72 7.98
N ASP A 223 -7.51 -24.55 8.33
CA ASP A 223 -8.02 -23.61 9.34
C ASP A 223 -7.47 -22.17 9.25
N TYR A 224 -7.47 -21.62 8.03
CA TYR A 224 -6.84 -20.34 7.71
C TYR A 224 -7.88 -19.29 7.31
N THR A 225 -7.81 -18.08 7.90
CA THR A 225 -8.71 -16.96 7.61
C THR A 225 -7.90 -15.66 7.45
N ARG A 226 -8.12 -14.93 6.35
CA ARG A 226 -7.36 -13.75 5.90
C ARG A 226 -8.29 -12.76 5.15
N ILE A 227 -7.72 -11.72 4.53
CA ILE A 227 -8.45 -10.63 3.84
C ILE A 227 -7.81 -10.35 2.45
N MET A 228 -8.45 -10.75 1.33
CA MET A 228 -8.07 -10.52 -0.11
C MET A 228 -7.03 -11.49 -0.77
N TRP A 229 -6.51 -11.27 -2.02
CA TRP A 229 -6.56 -12.28 -3.15
C TRP A 229 -5.29 -12.60 -4.08
N SER A 230 -5.33 -13.64 -5.01
CA SER A 230 -4.27 -14.66 -5.48
C SER A 230 -3.50 -14.79 -6.89
N ARG A 231 -3.42 -16.00 -7.59
CA ARG A 231 -2.52 -16.53 -8.75
C ARG A 231 -3.10 -16.93 -10.17
N THR A 232 -2.37 -17.73 -10.99
CA THR A 232 -2.84 -18.70 -12.05
C THR A 232 -3.75 -19.83 -11.53
N HIS A 233 -4.84 -20.17 -12.22
CA HIS A 233 -5.58 -19.33 -13.17
C HIS A 233 -6.15 -18.14 -12.39
N GLY A 234 -6.24 -16.97 -13.02
CA GLY A 234 -6.57 -15.77 -12.28
C GLY A 234 -8.06 -15.59 -12.06
N VAL A 235 -8.56 -15.77 -10.84
CA VAL A 235 -9.87 -15.21 -10.46
C VAL A 235 -9.65 -13.89 -9.75
N PHE A 236 -10.05 -12.75 -10.31
CA PHE A 236 -10.00 -11.45 -9.62
C PHE A 236 -11.41 -11.01 -9.26
N LEU A 237 -11.67 -10.76 -7.97
CA LEU A 237 -12.91 -10.15 -7.49
C LEU A 237 -12.68 -8.64 -7.37
N LEU A 238 -13.30 -7.88 -8.27
CA LEU A 238 -13.26 -6.42 -8.27
C LEU A 238 -14.26 -5.86 -7.25
N SER A 239 -13.83 -5.78 -5.98
CA SER A 239 -14.59 -5.13 -4.91
C SER A 239 -13.66 -4.48 -3.91
N SER A 240 -14.00 -3.26 -3.49
CA SER A 240 -13.34 -2.50 -2.42
C SER A 240 -14.09 -2.59 -1.07
N SER A 241 -15.09 -3.47 -0.96
CA SER A 241 -15.75 -3.74 0.33
C SER A 241 -14.76 -4.38 1.31
N GLY A 242 -14.85 -3.99 2.59
CA GLY A 242 -14.33 -4.81 3.67
C GLY A 242 -14.86 -6.24 3.54
N MET A 243 -13.96 -7.23 3.66
CA MET A 243 -14.27 -8.64 3.46
C MET A 243 -13.31 -9.52 4.24
N TYR A 244 -13.67 -10.78 4.46
CA TYR A 244 -12.72 -11.82 4.84
C TYR A 244 -12.86 -13.05 3.95
N ILE A 245 -11.78 -13.82 3.87
CA ILE A 245 -11.64 -15.01 3.04
C ILE A 245 -11.18 -16.16 3.94
N LYS A 246 -11.95 -17.25 3.92
CA LYS A 246 -11.69 -18.43 4.74
C LYS A 246 -11.29 -19.61 3.86
N VAL A 247 -10.12 -20.19 4.12
CA VAL A 247 -9.60 -21.40 3.46
C VAL A 247 -9.60 -22.52 4.50
N ASN A 248 -10.35 -23.59 4.26
CA ASN A 248 -10.52 -24.62 5.28
C ASN A 248 -10.90 -25.99 4.70
N ARG A 249 -10.86 -27.01 5.56
CA ARG A 249 -11.22 -28.40 5.26
C ARG A 249 -12.20 -28.92 6.31
N THR A 250 -13.30 -29.54 5.91
CA THR A 250 -14.20 -30.25 6.84
C THR A 250 -14.65 -31.60 6.27
N ASP A 251 -14.96 -32.54 7.15
CA ASP A 251 -15.46 -33.88 6.78
C ASP A 251 -16.77 -33.86 5.97
N GLY A 252 -17.53 -32.75 6.04
CA GLY A 252 -18.83 -32.60 5.39
C GLY A 252 -18.82 -31.74 4.12
N ASP A 253 -17.89 -30.80 3.98
CA ASP A 253 -17.84 -29.82 2.87
C ASP A 253 -16.58 -29.98 1.99
N GLY A 254 -15.63 -30.84 2.38
CA GLY A 254 -14.35 -31.05 1.68
C GLY A 254 -13.35 -29.92 1.93
N GLN A 255 -12.38 -29.77 1.02
CA GLN A 255 -11.55 -28.55 0.96
C GLN A 255 -12.34 -27.44 0.26
N TYR A 256 -12.45 -26.28 0.90
CA TYR A 256 -13.17 -25.15 0.35
C TYR A 256 -12.44 -23.82 0.58
N LEU A 257 -12.94 -22.81 -0.13
CA LEU A 257 -12.60 -21.41 0.08
C LEU A 257 -13.87 -20.57 0.01
N GLU A 258 -14.00 -19.60 0.92
CA GLU A 258 -15.21 -18.81 1.10
C GLU A 258 -14.90 -17.32 1.20
N TYR A 259 -15.39 -16.52 0.25
CA TYR A 259 -15.42 -15.06 0.35
C TYR A 259 -16.63 -14.64 1.19
N ASN A 260 -16.43 -13.70 2.11
CA ASN A 260 -17.44 -13.09 2.95
C ASN A 260 -17.28 -11.55 2.88
N LEU A 261 -18.09 -10.86 2.09
CA LEU A 261 -18.02 -9.41 1.89
C LEU A 261 -19.10 -8.69 2.72
N MET A 262 -18.80 -7.48 3.18
CA MET A 262 -19.75 -6.62 3.88
C MET A 262 -20.76 -5.91 2.97
N LEU A 263 -20.47 -5.67 1.69
CA LEU A 263 -21.38 -5.05 0.72
C LEU A 263 -20.91 -5.21 -0.73
N GLY A 264 -21.75 -4.79 -1.68
CA GLY A 264 -21.42 -4.63 -3.08
C GLY A 264 -21.85 -5.81 -3.96
N VAL A 265 -21.05 -6.13 -4.98
CA VAL A 265 -21.38 -7.10 -6.04
C VAL A 265 -20.30 -8.17 -6.20
N LEU A 266 -20.64 -9.29 -6.86
CA LEU A 266 -19.64 -10.23 -7.37
C LEU A 266 -19.26 -9.82 -8.79
N ASP A 267 -18.09 -9.20 -8.94
CA ASP A 267 -17.52 -8.82 -10.23
C ASP A 267 -16.22 -9.62 -10.42
N LEU A 268 -16.31 -10.75 -11.14
CA LEU A 268 -15.29 -11.80 -11.18
C LEU A 268 -14.67 -11.96 -12.57
N TYR A 269 -13.37 -11.72 -12.69
CA TYR A 269 -12.58 -11.96 -13.90
C TYR A 269 -11.82 -13.27 -13.79
N PHE A 270 -11.94 -14.14 -14.79
CA PHE A 270 -11.25 -15.43 -14.89
C PHE A 270 -10.21 -15.37 -16.01
N LEU A 271 -8.95 -15.64 -15.70
CA LEU A 271 -7.76 -15.35 -16.51
C LEU A 271 -6.96 -16.65 -16.74
N ASP A 272 -7.03 -17.23 -17.95
CA ASP A 272 -6.58 -18.61 -18.22
C ASP A 272 -5.23 -18.74 -18.96
N GLY A 273 -4.33 -17.78 -18.78
CA GLY A 273 -2.95 -17.83 -19.31
C GLY A 273 -2.24 -19.15 -19.01
N ALA A 274 -1.45 -19.64 -19.98
CA ALA A 274 -0.81 -20.95 -19.92
C ALA A 274 0.37 -20.99 -18.93
N SER A 275 0.84 -19.82 -18.47
CA SER A 275 1.91 -19.66 -17.49
C SER A 275 1.57 -18.61 -16.42
N PRO A 276 2.23 -18.64 -15.24
CA PRO A 276 2.15 -17.57 -14.23
C PRO A 276 2.39 -16.17 -14.78
N THR A 277 3.31 -16.05 -15.74
CA THR A 277 3.62 -14.79 -16.42
C THR A 277 2.46 -14.29 -17.28
N GLU A 278 1.80 -15.17 -18.04
CA GLU A 278 0.64 -14.80 -18.86
C GLU A 278 -0.57 -14.39 -18.02
N VAL A 279 -0.82 -15.06 -16.89
CA VAL A 279 -1.93 -14.66 -16.00
C VAL A 279 -1.62 -13.34 -15.29
N ALA A 280 -0.36 -13.08 -14.92
CA ALA A 280 0.04 -11.76 -14.42
C ALA A 280 -0.13 -10.66 -15.49
N GLN A 281 0.15 -10.97 -16.76
CA GLN A 281 -0.13 -10.06 -17.89
C GLN A 281 -1.63 -9.81 -18.06
N GLN A 282 -2.45 -10.87 -18.13
CA GLN A 282 -3.91 -10.77 -18.22
C GLN A 282 -4.54 -10.04 -17.03
N TYR A 283 -3.97 -10.17 -15.82
CA TYR A 283 -4.38 -9.41 -14.65
C TYR A 283 -4.08 -7.92 -14.80
N SER A 284 -2.88 -7.58 -15.29
CA SER A 284 -2.49 -6.20 -15.59
C SER A 284 -3.26 -5.55 -16.76
N GLU A 285 -3.99 -6.33 -17.56
CA GLU A 285 -4.97 -5.80 -18.52
C GLU A 285 -6.29 -5.39 -17.85
N VAL A 286 -6.63 -5.97 -16.69
CA VAL A 286 -7.83 -5.64 -15.91
C VAL A 286 -7.55 -4.54 -14.88
N THR A 287 -6.43 -4.62 -14.17
CA THR A 287 -6.09 -3.68 -13.07
C THR A 287 -5.17 -2.53 -13.48
N GLY A 288 -4.79 -2.47 -14.76
CA GLY A 288 -3.73 -1.58 -15.25
C GLY A 288 -2.34 -2.18 -15.11
N LYS A 289 -1.43 -1.71 -15.95
CA LYS A 289 -0.02 -2.14 -16.00
C LYS A 289 0.80 -1.38 -14.98
N ALA A 290 1.81 -2.04 -14.41
CA ALA A 290 2.76 -1.40 -13.51
C ALA A 290 3.40 -0.17 -14.18
N ALA A 291 3.49 0.94 -13.44
CA ALA A 291 4.12 2.16 -13.93
C ALA A 291 5.60 1.91 -14.25
N MET A 292 6.10 2.54 -15.33
CA MET A 292 7.51 2.46 -15.68
C MET A 292 8.33 3.28 -14.68
N MET A 293 9.17 2.63 -13.89
CA MET A 293 10.06 3.31 -12.94
C MET A 293 11.20 4.03 -13.67
N PRO A 294 11.61 5.22 -13.21
CA PRO A 294 12.81 5.88 -13.71
C PRO A 294 14.05 5.04 -13.37
N TYR A 295 15.10 5.12 -14.18
CA TYR A 295 16.27 4.23 -14.05
C TYR A 295 16.99 4.38 -12.70
N TRP A 296 17.00 5.59 -12.13
CA TRP A 296 17.56 5.86 -10.80
C TRP A 296 16.77 5.18 -9.67
N GLY A 297 15.50 4.83 -9.87
CA GLY A 297 14.67 4.10 -8.89
C GLY A 297 15.14 2.67 -8.59
N PHE A 298 16.17 2.18 -9.29
CA PHE A 298 16.85 0.91 -9.03
C PHE A 298 18.19 1.07 -8.27
N GLY A 299 18.57 2.28 -7.89
CA GLY A 299 19.79 2.58 -7.13
C GLY A 299 19.67 2.31 -5.63
N LEU A 300 20.63 2.79 -4.84
CA LEU A 300 20.52 2.74 -3.37
C LEU A 300 19.76 3.97 -2.84
N HIS A 301 18.73 3.70 -2.04
CA HIS A 301 17.89 4.73 -1.41
C HIS A 301 18.18 4.80 0.09
N GLN A 302 18.29 6.01 0.65
CA GLN A 302 18.50 6.24 2.09
C GLN A 302 17.38 7.12 2.66
N CYS A 303 16.65 6.57 3.64
CA CYS A 303 15.56 7.23 4.36
C CYS A 303 15.70 7.03 5.88
N ARG A 304 15.13 7.92 6.68
CA ARG A 304 15.01 7.78 8.14
C ARG A 304 14.05 8.82 8.72
N TYR A 305 13.10 8.39 9.56
CA TYR A 305 12.37 9.28 10.46
C TYR A 305 13.26 9.76 11.63
N GLY A 306 13.20 11.05 11.93
CA GLY A 306 14.02 11.72 12.94
C GLY A 306 15.30 12.35 12.38
N TYR A 307 15.30 12.83 11.12
CA TYR A 307 16.36 13.72 10.64
C TYR A 307 16.18 15.11 11.27
N ARG A 308 17.09 15.51 12.15
CA ARG A 308 16.91 16.71 13.00
C ARG A 308 16.78 18.02 12.22
N ASP A 309 17.58 18.17 11.16
CA ASP A 309 17.80 19.37 10.34
C ASP A 309 18.57 19.02 9.06
N PHE A 310 18.61 19.94 8.08
CA PHE A 310 19.27 19.69 6.78
C PHE A 310 20.76 19.31 6.91
N TYR A 311 21.47 19.85 7.91
CA TYR A 311 22.85 19.47 8.22
C TYR A 311 23.02 17.96 8.49
N SER A 312 22.03 17.35 9.16
CA SER A 312 22.04 15.91 9.46
C SER A 312 21.93 15.04 8.20
N ILE A 313 21.31 15.56 7.14
CA ILE A 313 21.14 14.89 5.85
C ILE A 313 22.43 15.03 5.02
N ALA A 314 22.98 16.25 4.93
CA ALA A 314 24.25 16.52 4.26
C ALA A 314 25.41 15.69 4.85
N GLU A 315 25.45 15.51 6.18
CA GLU A 315 26.44 14.63 6.83
C GLU A 315 26.26 13.15 6.43
N VAL A 316 25.03 12.68 6.16
CA VAL A 316 24.79 11.30 5.67
C VAL A 316 25.24 11.15 4.22
N VAL A 317 24.85 12.06 3.32
CA VAL A 317 25.30 12.03 1.91
C VAL A 317 26.82 12.07 1.83
N TYR A 318 27.46 12.96 2.60
CA TYR A 318 28.92 12.97 2.71
C TYR A 318 29.49 11.62 3.18
N SER A 319 28.87 11.01 4.20
CA SER A 319 29.37 9.76 4.78
C SER A 319 29.32 8.60 3.78
N TYR A 320 28.29 8.53 2.93
CA TYR A 320 28.22 7.58 1.81
C TYR A 320 29.38 7.81 0.83
N SER A 321 29.54 9.05 0.35
CA SER A 321 30.61 9.41 -0.59
C SER A 321 32.02 9.13 -0.02
N ALA A 322 32.26 9.46 1.25
CA ALA A 322 33.54 9.27 1.94
C ALA A 322 33.84 7.79 2.23
N ALA A 323 32.82 6.95 2.41
CA ALA A 323 32.97 5.50 2.52
C ALA A 323 33.12 4.81 1.15
N GLY A 324 32.87 5.52 0.04
CA GLY A 324 32.85 4.94 -1.31
C GLY A 324 31.65 4.03 -1.57
N ILE A 325 30.55 4.22 -0.84
CA ILE A 325 29.30 3.47 -0.99
C ILE A 325 28.39 4.28 -1.92
N PRO A 326 27.93 3.72 -3.05
CA PRO A 326 26.97 4.41 -3.93
C PRO A 326 25.68 4.75 -3.19
N LEU A 327 25.21 5.99 -3.34
CA LEU A 327 23.90 6.47 -2.89
C LEU A 327 23.25 7.17 -4.08
N GLU A 328 22.10 6.68 -4.52
CA GLU A 328 21.39 7.24 -5.69
C GLU A 328 20.36 8.27 -5.26
N THR A 329 19.60 7.97 -4.19
CA THR A 329 18.42 8.74 -3.79
C THR A 329 18.41 8.99 -2.28
N MET A 330 18.32 10.25 -1.87
CA MET A 330 18.18 10.63 -0.45
C MET A 330 16.74 11.06 -0.15
N TRP A 331 16.23 10.68 1.03
CA TRP A 331 14.81 10.86 1.38
C TRP A 331 14.62 11.69 2.65
N THR A 332 13.57 12.51 2.69
CA THR A 332 13.07 13.14 3.94
C THR A 332 11.63 12.80 4.27
N VAL A 333 11.47 12.18 5.44
CA VAL A 333 10.23 11.96 6.19
C VAL A 333 9.74 13.28 6.80
N ILE A 334 8.53 13.31 7.39
CA ILE A 334 7.82 14.46 7.98
C ILE A 334 8.64 15.52 8.76
N ASP A 335 9.85 15.20 9.22
CA ASP A 335 10.78 16.13 9.88
C ASP A 335 11.00 17.45 9.11
N TYR A 336 10.90 17.43 7.77
CA TYR A 336 11.18 18.61 6.93
C TYR A 336 10.07 19.65 6.88
N MET A 337 8.82 19.27 7.19
CA MET A 337 7.63 20.04 6.77
C MET A 337 6.86 20.76 7.88
N LEU A 338 6.08 21.75 7.47
CA LEU A 338 5.23 22.58 8.32
C LEU A 338 3.92 22.97 7.59
N VAL A 339 3.25 21.96 6.99
CA VAL A 339 2.02 22.06 6.16
C VAL A 339 2.26 22.78 4.83
N MET A 340 2.67 22.02 3.80
CA MET A 340 3.04 22.51 2.45
C MET A 340 4.05 23.69 2.44
N THR A 341 4.85 23.77 3.50
CA THR A 341 6.05 24.59 3.61
C THR A 341 7.14 23.78 4.34
N THR A 342 8.40 24.23 4.30
CA THR A 342 9.47 23.61 5.10
C THR A 342 9.56 24.24 6.51
N ASP A 343 10.11 23.50 7.48
CA ASP A 343 10.41 24.02 8.83
C ASP A 343 11.50 25.11 8.72
N PRO A 344 11.22 26.39 9.05
CA PRO A 344 12.14 27.49 8.77
C PRO A 344 13.37 27.50 9.69
N ASP A 345 13.35 26.81 10.82
CA ASP A 345 14.51 26.66 11.70
C ASP A 345 15.41 25.52 11.20
N ARG A 346 14.82 24.34 10.95
CA ARG A 346 15.55 23.08 10.68
C ARG A 346 15.86 22.84 9.22
N PHE A 347 14.96 23.25 8.35
CA PHE A 347 14.94 23.02 6.90
C PHE A 347 14.59 24.31 6.13
N PRO A 348 15.21 25.48 6.42
CA PRO A 348 14.90 26.73 5.71
C PRO A 348 15.06 26.54 4.19
N ILE A 349 14.05 26.96 3.42
CA ILE A 349 13.91 26.63 1.99
C ILE A 349 15.18 26.86 1.17
N ALA A 350 15.83 28.02 1.33
CA ALA A 350 17.09 28.38 0.66
C ALA A 350 18.34 27.56 1.08
N ARG A 351 18.17 26.60 1.99
CA ARG A 351 19.15 25.55 2.35
C ARG A 351 18.74 24.17 1.84
N VAL A 352 17.43 23.89 1.73
CA VAL A 352 16.91 22.68 1.08
C VAL A 352 17.22 22.74 -0.42
N GLN A 353 16.85 23.84 -1.09
CA GLN A 353 17.19 24.10 -2.50
C GLN A 353 18.69 23.87 -2.78
N LYS A 354 19.58 24.53 -2.04
CA LYS A 354 21.05 24.39 -2.19
C LYS A 354 21.61 23.00 -1.86
N TYR A 355 20.84 22.18 -1.14
CA TYR A 355 21.20 20.79 -0.88
C TYR A 355 20.71 19.88 -2.02
N VAL A 356 19.55 20.18 -2.61
CA VAL A 356 19.00 19.53 -3.80
C VAL A 356 19.82 19.85 -5.04
N ASP A 357 20.16 21.13 -5.29
CA ASP A 357 21.12 21.58 -6.32
C ASP A 357 22.37 20.67 -6.33
N TYR A 358 22.92 20.42 -5.14
CA TYR A 358 24.11 19.60 -4.96
C TYR A 358 23.85 18.12 -5.28
N LEU A 359 22.69 17.55 -4.95
CA LEU A 359 22.34 16.19 -5.34
C LEU A 359 22.30 16.08 -6.87
N HIS A 360 21.56 16.96 -7.54
CA HIS A 360 21.40 16.96 -8.98
C HIS A 360 22.71 17.21 -9.73
N GLU A 361 23.56 18.14 -9.27
CA GLU A 361 24.94 18.35 -9.77
C GLU A 361 25.79 17.06 -9.73
N HIS A 362 25.49 16.14 -8.80
CA HIS A 362 26.20 14.87 -8.63
C HIS A 362 25.46 13.65 -9.20
N ASN A 363 24.34 13.86 -9.93
CA ASN A 363 23.46 12.81 -10.47
C ASN A 363 22.80 11.95 -9.36
N GLN A 364 22.52 12.56 -8.21
CA GLN A 364 21.73 12.00 -7.12
C GLN A 364 20.34 12.64 -7.11
N HIS A 365 19.37 11.94 -6.52
CA HIS A 365 17.94 12.29 -6.59
C HIS A 365 17.37 12.52 -5.19
N TYR A 366 16.31 13.33 -5.09
CA TYR A 366 15.67 13.70 -3.84
C TYR A 366 14.20 13.29 -3.80
N ILE A 367 13.80 12.65 -2.69
CA ILE A 367 12.41 12.27 -2.43
C ILE A 367 11.97 12.86 -1.09
N VAL A 368 10.75 13.39 -1.05
CA VAL A 368 10.12 13.85 0.19
C VAL A 368 8.82 13.09 0.46
N MET A 369 8.45 12.97 1.73
CA MET A 369 7.19 12.39 2.16
C MET A 369 6.08 13.44 2.19
N ALA A 370 4.85 13.07 1.84
CA ALA A 370 3.65 13.87 2.08
C ALA A 370 2.50 13.00 2.61
N ASP A 371 1.90 13.45 3.70
CA ASP A 371 0.66 12.88 4.26
C ASP A 371 -0.57 13.49 3.55
N PRO A 372 -1.68 12.75 3.37
CA PRO A 372 -2.94 13.31 2.87
C PRO A 372 -3.63 14.24 3.88
N ALA A 373 -3.24 14.19 5.17
CA ALA A 373 -3.92 14.87 6.27
C ALA A 373 -3.51 16.34 6.39
N LEU A 374 -4.29 17.25 5.81
CA LEU A 374 -4.04 18.70 5.83
C LEU A 374 -4.39 19.29 7.20
N ALA A 375 -3.42 19.90 7.89
CA ALA A 375 -3.63 20.43 9.24
C ALA A 375 -4.30 21.81 9.25
N TYR A 376 -5.51 21.88 9.81
CA TYR A 376 -6.23 23.12 10.07
C TYR A 376 -5.67 23.78 11.34
N GLN A 377 -4.52 24.44 11.18
CA GLN A 377 -3.61 24.85 12.26
C GLN A 377 -4.28 25.66 13.40
N THR A 378 -5.34 26.43 13.09
CA THR A 378 -6.08 27.24 14.07
C THR A 378 -6.80 26.40 15.13
N GLU A 379 -7.19 25.16 14.82
CA GLU A 379 -8.00 24.29 15.68
C GLU A 379 -7.27 23.03 16.17
N ARG A 380 -5.99 22.84 15.77
CA ARG A 380 -5.16 21.64 16.08
C ARG A 380 -5.69 20.31 15.53
N VAL A 381 -6.53 20.35 14.49
CA VAL A 381 -7.09 19.16 13.82
C VAL A 381 -6.58 19.04 12.38
N THR A 382 -6.75 17.87 11.78
CA THR A 382 -6.54 17.64 10.34
C THR A 382 -7.86 17.44 9.60
N ALA A 383 -7.86 17.74 8.31
CA ALA A 383 -8.89 17.36 7.35
C ALA A 383 -8.29 16.38 6.33
N PHE A 384 -9.10 15.46 5.83
CA PHE A 384 -8.72 14.55 4.76
C PHE A 384 -9.38 14.99 3.45
N PRO A 385 -8.64 15.07 2.33
CA PRO A 385 -9.20 15.40 1.02
C PRO A 385 -10.10 14.27 0.51
N ASP A 386 -11.25 14.63 -0.06
CA ASP A 386 -12.07 13.68 -0.81
C ASP A 386 -11.51 13.55 -2.23
N TRP A 387 -10.70 12.52 -2.47
CA TRP A 387 -10.12 12.20 -3.78
C TRP A 387 -11.14 11.89 -4.88
N PHE A 388 -12.44 11.75 -4.56
CA PHE A 388 -13.52 11.59 -5.53
C PHE A 388 -14.23 12.90 -5.88
N HIS A 389 -14.04 13.97 -5.09
CA HIS A 389 -14.59 15.28 -5.39
C HIS A 389 -13.81 15.92 -6.55
N PRO A 390 -14.49 16.45 -7.60
CA PRO A 390 -13.82 16.90 -8.83
C PRO A 390 -12.74 17.96 -8.55
N ASP A 391 -13.04 18.93 -7.69
CA ASP A 391 -12.16 20.06 -7.37
C ASP A 391 -10.89 19.64 -6.59
N THR A 392 -10.87 18.44 -5.98
CA THR A 392 -9.72 17.96 -5.18
C THR A 392 -8.49 17.69 -6.04
N HIS A 393 -8.67 17.30 -7.30
CA HIS A 393 -7.54 17.06 -8.20
C HIS A 393 -6.78 18.35 -8.49
N ASP A 394 -7.50 19.37 -8.99
CA ASP A 394 -6.93 20.66 -9.35
C ASP A 394 -6.31 21.34 -8.11
N PHE A 395 -6.97 21.27 -6.95
CA PHE A 395 -6.42 21.76 -5.68
C PHE A 395 -5.05 21.13 -5.34
N TRP A 396 -4.91 19.80 -5.40
CA TRP A 396 -3.63 19.15 -5.09
C TRP A 396 -2.57 19.36 -6.16
N VAL A 397 -2.96 19.51 -7.42
CA VAL A 397 -2.05 19.92 -8.50
C VAL A 397 -1.51 21.32 -8.23
N ASP A 398 -2.35 22.27 -7.83
CA ASP A 398 -1.93 23.64 -7.51
C ASP A 398 -1.04 23.70 -6.24
N GLU A 399 -1.35 22.93 -5.19
CA GLU A 399 -0.49 22.83 -3.98
C GLU A 399 0.88 22.24 -4.32
N PHE A 400 0.93 21.14 -5.09
CA PHE A 400 2.20 20.53 -5.53
C PHE A 400 2.99 21.46 -6.47
N ALA A 401 2.32 22.12 -7.42
CA ALA A 401 2.94 23.05 -8.36
C ALA A 401 3.48 24.33 -7.68
N GLN A 402 3.03 24.66 -6.47
CA GLN A 402 3.58 25.76 -5.68
C GLN A 402 4.69 25.29 -4.71
N PHE A 403 4.52 24.16 -4.03
CA PHE A 403 5.48 23.71 -3.01
C PHE A 403 6.68 22.97 -3.61
N PHE A 404 6.49 22.26 -4.73
CA PHE A 404 7.52 21.50 -5.44
C PHE A 404 7.97 22.15 -6.76
N ASP A 405 7.77 23.47 -6.89
CA ASP A 405 8.37 24.27 -7.96
C ASP A 405 9.90 24.30 -7.83
N ALA A 406 10.62 24.13 -8.93
CA ALA A 406 12.08 24.03 -8.90
C ALA A 406 12.77 25.37 -8.61
N ASP A 407 12.22 26.49 -9.10
CA ASP A 407 12.82 27.83 -8.93
C ASP A 407 12.50 28.44 -7.54
N THR A 408 11.33 28.16 -6.97
CA THR A 408 10.79 28.84 -5.78
C THR A 408 10.43 27.93 -4.60
N GLY A 409 10.23 26.63 -4.86
CA GLY A 409 9.89 25.60 -3.89
C GLY A 409 11.03 24.59 -3.66
N VAL A 410 10.69 23.31 -3.58
CA VAL A 410 11.62 22.18 -3.41
C VAL A 410 11.59 21.30 -4.67
N ASP A 411 12.68 21.29 -5.44
CA ASP A 411 12.80 20.46 -6.64
C ASP A 411 12.93 18.96 -6.27
N ILE A 412 11.86 18.18 -6.43
CA ILE A 412 11.83 16.75 -6.06
C ILE A 412 11.76 15.85 -7.29
N ASP A 413 12.51 14.75 -7.27
CA ASP A 413 12.51 13.77 -8.35
C ASP A 413 11.32 12.79 -8.25
N ALA A 414 10.81 12.56 -7.04
CA ALA A 414 9.54 11.90 -6.78
C ALA A 414 8.99 12.21 -5.38
N LEU A 415 7.71 11.91 -5.17
CA LEU A 415 7.02 12.05 -3.89
C LEU A 415 6.72 10.67 -3.29
N TRP A 416 6.91 10.53 -1.98
CA TRP A 416 6.42 9.39 -1.19
C TRP A 416 5.11 9.79 -0.50
N ILE A 417 3.99 9.19 -0.92
CA ILE A 417 2.72 9.28 -0.20
C ILE A 417 2.64 8.18 0.86
N ASP A 418 2.22 8.52 2.06
CA ASP A 418 2.14 7.63 3.23
C ASP A 418 0.88 7.92 4.07
N MET A 419 0.60 7.11 5.09
CA MET A 419 -0.52 7.28 6.03
C MET A 419 -1.91 7.39 5.34
N ASN A 420 -2.04 6.78 4.16
CA ASN A 420 -3.09 7.04 3.17
C ASN A 420 -4.18 5.94 3.06
N GLU A 421 -4.30 5.10 4.09
CA GLU A 421 -5.42 4.17 4.28
C GLU A 421 -6.82 4.80 4.37
N ALA A 422 -7.09 5.99 4.92
CA ALA A 422 -6.23 6.96 5.61
C ALA A 422 -6.10 6.71 7.11
N ALA A 423 -4.90 6.83 7.66
CA ALA A 423 -4.65 6.67 9.09
C ALA A 423 -5.22 7.84 9.91
N ASN A 424 -5.92 7.51 10.99
CA ASN A 424 -6.43 8.47 11.97
C ASN A 424 -5.97 8.06 13.38
N PHE A 425 -5.47 9.02 14.16
CA PHE A 425 -5.01 8.77 15.53
C PHE A 425 -6.14 8.92 16.58
N ASN A 426 -7.35 9.34 16.19
CA ASN A 426 -8.52 9.40 17.05
C ASN A 426 -9.42 8.19 16.82
N SER A 427 -10.19 7.79 17.84
CA SER A 427 -11.25 6.80 17.69
C SER A 427 -12.40 7.39 16.86
N PHE A 428 -13.26 6.52 16.33
CA PHE A 428 -14.56 6.97 15.84
C PHE A 428 -15.37 7.55 17.03
N GLU A 429 -16.14 8.61 16.79
CA GLU A 429 -16.90 9.41 17.78
C GLU A 429 -16.09 10.31 18.75
N ASP A 430 -14.75 10.23 18.80
CA ASP A 430 -13.92 11.13 19.62
C ASP A 430 -14.00 12.60 19.14
N ASN A 431 -13.97 13.57 20.07
CA ASN A 431 -13.74 14.97 19.71
C ASN A 431 -12.23 15.17 19.37
N PRO A 432 -11.87 15.42 18.10
CA PRO A 432 -10.48 15.37 17.66
C PRO A 432 -9.60 16.45 18.31
N ARG A 433 -10.19 17.57 18.77
CA ARG A 433 -9.48 18.65 19.43
C ARG A 433 -9.21 18.33 20.90
N GLU A 434 -10.20 17.83 21.62
CA GLU A 434 -10.04 17.42 23.02
C GLU A 434 -9.02 16.28 23.13
N SER A 435 -9.14 15.24 22.28
CA SER A 435 -8.18 14.15 22.19
C SER A 435 -6.78 14.59 21.73
N ALA A 436 -6.64 15.72 21.03
CA ALA A 436 -5.32 16.31 20.73
C ALA A 436 -4.75 17.05 21.95
N GLU A 437 -5.56 17.87 22.63
CA GLU A 437 -5.14 18.62 23.82
C GLU A 437 -4.77 17.71 25.00
N GLU A 438 -5.55 16.64 25.28
CA GLU A 438 -5.27 15.67 26.35
C GLU A 438 -3.96 14.89 26.16
N ARG A 439 -3.65 14.52 24.91
CA ARG A 439 -2.42 13.77 24.57
C ARG A 439 -1.22 14.68 24.29
N GLY A 440 -1.40 16.01 24.34
CA GLY A 440 -0.34 16.98 24.10
C GLY A 440 0.11 17.10 22.64
N PHE A 441 -0.81 16.92 21.68
CA PHE A 441 -0.52 17.08 20.25
C PHE A 441 -0.63 18.56 19.75
N PRO A 442 0.20 18.97 18.78
CA PRO A 442 1.44 18.30 18.36
C PRO A 442 2.48 18.34 19.50
N PRO A 443 3.30 17.28 19.65
CA PRO A 443 4.28 17.21 20.73
C PRO A 443 5.31 18.33 20.65
N THR A 444 5.84 18.76 21.80
CA THR A 444 6.88 19.79 21.85
C THR A 444 8.12 19.31 21.09
N ARG A 445 8.45 19.96 19.96
CA ARG A 445 9.60 19.61 19.11
C ARG A 445 10.88 19.50 19.95
N PRO A 446 11.65 18.38 19.86
CA PRO A 446 12.87 18.22 20.64
C PRO A 446 13.87 19.34 20.41
N ALA A 447 14.47 19.84 21.49
CA ALA A 447 15.37 20.99 21.46
C ALA A 447 16.53 20.79 20.48
N LEU A 448 16.85 21.86 19.75
CA LEU A 448 17.92 21.89 18.75
C LEU A 448 19.27 21.73 19.45
N ARG A 449 19.85 20.53 19.38
CA ARG A 449 21.19 20.24 19.95
C ARG A 449 22.20 21.23 19.37
N SER A 450 23.03 21.83 20.22
CA SER A 450 24.06 22.79 19.81
C SER A 450 24.99 22.23 18.75
N ALA A 451 24.98 22.84 17.57
CA ALA A 451 26.02 22.73 16.54
C ALA A 451 27.11 23.80 16.78
N PRO A 452 28.35 23.64 16.28
CA PRO A 452 28.75 22.67 15.26
C PRO A 452 29.96 21.76 15.59
N ARG A 453 29.90 20.54 15.03
CA ARG A 453 31.06 19.85 14.45
C ARG A 453 31.13 20.23 12.96
N PRO A 454 32.31 20.37 12.34
CA PRO A 454 32.41 20.54 10.89
C PRO A 454 31.84 19.30 10.16
N ILE A 455 31.20 19.52 9.02
CA ILE A 455 30.80 18.45 8.08
C ILE A 455 31.98 18.26 7.13
N PRO A 456 32.77 17.18 7.19
CA PRO A 456 33.98 17.10 6.36
C PRO A 456 33.64 17.13 4.86
N GLY A 457 34.57 17.59 4.02
CA GLY A 457 34.38 17.69 2.57
C GLY A 457 33.44 18.80 2.07
N PHE A 458 32.40 19.18 2.82
CA PHE A 458 31.41 20.16 2.38
C PHE A 458 31.96 21.61 2.33
N PRO A 459 31.54 22.44 1.35
CA PRO A 459 32.01 23.83 1.24
C PRO A 459 31.70 24.70 2.47
N ALA A 460 32.49 25.76 2.68
CA ALA A 460 32.34 26.67 3.82
C ALA A 460 30.93 27.26 3.99
N ALA A 461 30.17 27.43 2.91
CA ALA A 461 28.78 27.88 2.94
C ALA A 461 27.82 26.89 3.64
N PHE A 462 28.11 25.59 3.59
CA PHE A 462 27.37 24.51 4.24
C PHE A 462 27.93 24.14 5.62
N GLN A 463 29.08 24.68 6.02
CA GLN A 463 29.60 24.50 7.37
C GLN A 463 28.72 25.25 8.37
N PRO A 464 28.08 24.58 9.34
CA PRO A 464 27.41 25.28 10.44
C PRO A 464 28.45 26.07 11.23
N ASN A 465 28.17 27.35 11.53
CA ASN A 465 29.17 28.30 12.03
C ASN A 465 29.01 28.64 13.52
N ALA A 466 30.10 29.03 14.17
CA ALA A 466 30.16 29.24 15.63
C ALA A 466 29.54 30.56 16.14
N SER A 467 28.96 31.39 15.26
CA SER A 467 28.37 32.68 15.60
C SER A 467 26.89 32.80 15.22
N SER A 468 26.32 31.74 14.62
CA SER A 468 24.97 31.71 14.08
C SER A 468 24.42 30.29 14.28
N PRO A 469 23.64 30.02 15.35
CA PRO A 469 23.09 28.68 15.60
C PRO A 469 22.22 28.21 14.42
N TYR A 470 21.55 29.15 13.77
CA TYR A 470 20.99 29.04 12.42
C TYR A 470 21.39 30.29 11.61
N PRO A 471 21.50 30.22 10.27
CA PRO A 471 21.94 31.35 9.45
C PRO A 471 20.85 32.43 9.33
N PRO A 472 21.19 33.73 9.34
CA PRO A 472 20.24 34.78 9.01
C PRO A 472 19.87 34.78 7.51
N ASN A 473 18.74 35.41 7.19
CA ASN A 473 18.06 35.33 5.89
C ASN A 473 18.70 36.20 4.77
N ASP A 474 19.89 36.76 4.99
CA ASP A 474 20.46 37.88 4.22
C ASP A 474 21.79 37.57 3.51
N LEU A 475 22.20 36.30 3.45
CA LEU A 475 23.39 35.87 2.71
C LEU A 475 23.16 35.82 1.19
N ALA A 476 23.49 36.93 0.52
CA ALA A 476 23.54 37.05 -0.94
C ALA A 476 24.48 36.01 -1.60
N TYR A 477 24.14 35.63 -2.84
CA TYR A 477 24.83 34.59 -3.62
C TYR A 477 26.29 34.93 -3.99
N ALA A 478 27.11 33.88 -4.13
CA ALA A 478 28.38 33.87 -4.87
C ALA A 478 28.51 32.53 -5.64
N PRO A 479 29.21 32.47 -6.80
CA PRO A 479 28.82 31.57 -7.88
C PRO A 479 29.91 30.50 -8.21
N PRO A 480 29.94 29.80 -9.37
CA PRO A 480 29.63 28.37 -9.40
C PRO A 480 30.80 27.54 -9.96
N TRP A 481 31.81 27.29 -9.14
CA TRP A 481 33.03 26.56 -9.53
C TRP A 481 33.74 25.87 -8.36
N LEU A 482 32.97 25.19 -7.49
CA LEU A 482 33.50 24.49 -6.30
C LEU A 482 33.27 22.96 -6.27
N ALA A 483 32.56 22.39 -7.24
CA ALA A 483 32.51 20.94 -7.43
C ALA A 483 33.81 20.43 -8.09
N PRO A 484 34.54 19.45 -7.50
CA PRO A 484 35.61 18.74 -8.19
C PRO A 484 35.01 17.79 -9.23
N ALA A 485 35.55 17.76 -10.45
CA ALA A 485 35.03 16.90 -11.52
C ALA A 485 35.09 15.40 -11.14
N ALA A 486 33.93 14.75 -11.05
CA ALA A 486 33.82 13.31 -10.84
C ALA A 486 34.33 12.55 -12.08
N ALA A 487 35.43 11.80 -11.92
CA ALA A 487 35.99 11.01 -13.02
C ALA A 487 35.23 9.68 -13.18
N PRO A 488 34.67 9.36 -14.36
CA PRO A 488 33.82 8.19 -14.53
C PRO A 488 34.61 6.87 -14.59
N ASN A 489 34.15 5.88 -13.81
CA ASN A 489 34.26 4.44 -14.06
C ASN A 489 35.64 3.86 -14.45
N THR A 490 36.67 4.02 -13.61
CA THR A 490 37.90 3.20 -13.69
C THR A 490 37.94 2.12 -12.60
N LYS A 491 37.83 0.83 -12.99
CA LYS A 491 38.01 -0.32 -12.09
C LYS A 491 39.40 -0.30 -11.44
N ARG A 492 39.47 -0.44 -10.11
CA ARG A 492 40.75 -0.60 -9.38
C ARG A 492 41.11 -2.08 -9.21
N SER A 493 42.34 -2.43 -9.56
CA SER A 493 43.02 -3.61 -9.02
C SER A 493 43.71 -3.26 -7.70
N SER A 494 43.81 -4.22 -6.78
CA SER A 494 44.35 -4.01 -5.42
C SER A 494 45.81 -4.42 -5.28
N ALA A 495 46.67 -3.51 -4.82
CA ALA A 495 47.99 -3.81 -4.27
C ALA A 495 48.32 -2.78 -3.15
N PRO A 496 49.01 -3.16 -2.05
CA PRO A 496 49.08 -2.32 -0.85
C PRO A 496 50.41 -1.57 -0.61
N SER A 497 50.33 -0.60 0.32
CA SER A 497 51.33 -0.21 1.33
C SER A 497 52.21 1.05 1.16
N LEU A 498 51.99 2.00 2.09
CA LEU A 498 52.97 2.88 2.78
C LEU A 498 53.72 3.99 1.97
N PRO A 499 54.28 5.02 2.65
CA PRO A 499 53.63 5.87 3.65
C PRO A 499 53.80 7.39 3.35
N LEU A 500 52.92 8.24 3.91
CA LEU A 500 52.93 9.69 3.70
C LEU A 500 53.52 10.47 4.88
N GLU A 501 54.63 11.21 4.67
CA GLU A 501 54.96 12.38 5.50
C GLU A 501 55.98 13.34 4.84
N LYS A 502 55.55 14.56 4.45
CA LYS A 502 56.09 15.85 4.93
C LYS A 502 55.47 17.07 4.23
N CYS A 503 55.54 18.23 4.90
CA CYS A 503 54.70 19.40 4.66
C CYS A 503 55.46 20.64 4.14
N GLN A 504 54.67 21.69 3.81
CA GLN A 504 55.03 23.11 3.59
C GLN A 504 55.71 23.42 2.24
N ALA A 505 55.27 24.39 1.41
CA ALA A 505 54.38 25.56 1.51
C ALA A 505 54.98 26.85 2.14
N ARG A 506 55.24 27.84 1.28
CA ARG A 506 55.65 29.26 1.48
C ARG A 506 55.35 30.03 0.18
N GLU A 507 55.19 31.36 0.04
CA GLU A 507 55.02 32.60 0.86
C GLU A 507 54.80 33.76 -0.19
N ILE A 508 54.12 34.92 -0.07
CA ILE A 508 53.18 35.69 0.81
C ILE A 508 52.41 36.66 -0.17
N ILE A 509 51.67 37.67 0.33
CA ILE A 509 51.27 38.96 -0.32
C ILE A 509 49.93 38.93 -1.09
N GLY A 510 49.02 39.93 -0.99
CA GLY A 510 48.96 41.10 -0.08
C GLY A 510 48.11 42.28 -0.63
N PHE A 511 47.30 42.91 0.23
CA PHE A 511 46.31 43.98 -0.04
C PHE A 511 46.80 45.24 -0.79
N GLN A 512 45.89 45.89 -1.56
CA GLN A 512 45.49 47.33 -1.47
C GLN A 512 44.33 47.67 -2.46
N THR A 513 43.09 47.96 -2.02
CA THR A 513 42.45 49.24 -1.58
C THR A 513 41.91 50.20 -2.65
N ALA A 514 40.57 50.31 -2.68
CA ALA A 514 39.73 51.53 -2.78
C ALA A 514 39.73 52.46 -4.02
N THR A 515 38.52 52.74 -4.51
CA THR A 515 37.99 54.14 -4.56
C THR A 515 36.46 54.17 -4.42
N CYS A 516 35.89 55.32 -4.06
CA CYS A 516 34.45 55.55 -3.82
C CYS A 516 33.84 56.42 -4.95
N LEU A 517 32.54 56.75 -4.93
CA LEU A 517 31.98 58.11 -5.17
C LEU A 517 30.41 58.18 -5.10
N ILE A 518 29.88 58.89 -4.10
CA ILE A 518 28.74 59.85 -4.12
C ILE A 518 27.31 59.40 -4.57
N HIS A 519 26.37 59.33 -3.59
CA HIS A 519 25.25 60.30 -3.29
C HIS A 519 24.28 60.80 -4.43
N PRO A 520 23.10 61.46 -4.16
CA PRO A 520 22.66 62.11 -2.91
C PRO A 520 21.13 62.07 -2.50
N THR A 521 20.85 62.26 -1.19
CA THR A 521 19.68 63.03 -0.60
C THR A 521 18.21 62.55 -0.81
N LYS A 522 17.17 62.94 -0.01
CA LYS A 522 17.01 63.91 1.11
C LYS A 522 15.72 63.64 1.96
N LEU A 523 15.80 63.82 3.30
CA LEU A 523 14.80 64.41 4.24
C LEU A 523 13.30 63.93 4.25
N THR A 524 12.44 64.13 5.28
CA THR A 524 12.49 64.93 6.54
C THR A 524 11.47 64.41 7.58
N THR A 525 11.81 64.38 8.90
CA THR A 525 10.93 64.59 10.11
C THR A 525 9.64 63.76 10.29
N ARG A 526 9.00 63.58 11.46
CA ARG A 526 9.13 64.00 12.90
C ARG A 526 8.41 62.87 13.70
N THR A 527 8.43 62.77 15.04
CA THR A 527 8.72 63.75 16.11
C THR A 527 9.87 63.33 17.00
#